data_AF-A0A2C9LXP4-F1
#
_entry.id   AF-A0A2C9LXP4-F1
#
_cell.length_a   1.000
_cell.length_b   1.000
_cell.length_c   1.000
_cell.angle_alpha   90.00
_cell.angle_beta   90.00
_cell.angle_gamma   90.00
#
_symmetry.space_group_name_H-M   'P 1'
#
loop_
_entity.id
_entity.type
_entity.pdbx_description
1 polymer ?
#
loop_
_entity_poly.entity_id
_entity_poly.type
_entity_poly.pdbx_seq_one_letter_code
_entity_poly.pdbx_strand_id
1 'polypeptide(L)'
;MRTYQEVSDTVEQLKHLDEINEFLHNVFEEISLIKKKGELWIEENETSTFTEMKEYITEKTSEILQHTISVASTFIENLVDTAPVSKQVDKDGGVVKPGVCPEENQTSEKINVNKINYLFTSQSTKLKKLQQKVIEQQTINEDLGKKLDTSLHKDEQETPLQLKDLQENLNKQLDRFKEDVMSELHSAGIFITHLQTQWETWLKEQKSNKEINLLQLGLKP
;
A
#
# COMPACT_ATOMS: atom_id res chain seq x y z
N MET A 1 30.87 22.91 20.54
CA MET A 1 31.22 21.94 19.48
C MET A 1 30.10 20.91 19.33
N ARG A 2 28.97 21.29 18.68
CA ARG A 2 27.82 20.39 18.39
C ARG A 2 27.77 19.90 16.94
N THR A 3 28.61 20.45 16.07
CA THR A 3 28.46 20.35 14.61
C THR A 3 28.91 19.03 14.00
N TYR A 4 29.84 18.29 14.61
CA TYR A 4 30.33 17.03 14.01
C TYR A 4 29.36 15.86 14.20
N GLN A 5 28.67 15.79 15.35
CA GLN A 5 27.71 14.73 15.63
C GLN A 5 26.46 14.87 14.75
N GLU A 6 25.90 16.08 14.68
CA GLU A 6 24.73 16.38 13.83
C GLU A 6 25.02 16.10 12.34
N VAL A 7 26.23 16.40 11.87
CA VAL A 7 26.67 16.08 10.50
C VAL A 7 26.81 14.57 10.30
N SER A 8 27.38 13.84 11.26
CA SER A 8 27.48 12.37 11.21
C SER A 8 26.09 11.72 11.14
N ASP A 9 25.17 12.13 12.01
CA ASP A 9 23.81 11.60 12.07
C ASP A 9 23.04 11.90 10.77
N THR A 10 23.24 13.09 10.19
CA THR A 10 22.63 13.46 8.90
C THR A 10 23.19 12.62 7.74
N VAL A 11 24.49 12.35 7.71
CA VAL A 11 25.11 11.50 6.68
C VAL A 11 24.60 10.06 6.78
N GLU A 12 24.39 9.55 7.99
CA GLU A 12 23.85 8.21 8.21
C GLU A 12 22.37 8.11 7.78
N GLN A 13 21.56 9.13 8.08
CA GLN A 13 20.18 9.23 7.57
C GLN A 13 20.11 9.32 6.04
N LEU A 14 21.01 10.07 5.40
CA LEU A 14 21.08 10.17 3.94
C LEU A 14 21.41 8.81 3.29
N LYS A 15 22.33 8.05 3.89
CA LYS A 15 22.66 6.71 3.42
C LYS A 15 21.45 5.77 3.46
N HIS A 16 20.66 5.81 4.53
CA HIS A 16 19.43 5.01 4.62
C HIS A 16 18.37 5.42 3.59
N LEU A 17 18.29 6.71 3.24
CA LEU A 17 17.40 7.17 2.17
C LEU A 17 17.82 6.63 0.80
N ASP A 18 19.12 6.56 0.54
CA ASP A 18 19.65 5.95 -0.70
C ASP A 18 19.33 4.45 -0.76
N GLU A 19 19.48 3.72 0.36
CA GLU A 19 19.11 2.30 0.48
C GLU A 19 17.61 2.07 0.21
N ILE A 20 16.73 2.94 0.76
CA ILE A 20 15.28 2.89 0.50
C ILE A 20 14.99 3.17 -0.98
N ASN A 21 15.68 4.15 -1.57
CA ASN A 21 15.46 4.54 -2.95
C ASN A 21 15.88 3.42 -3.92
N GLU A 22 17.02 2.77 -3.68
CA GLU A 22 17.47 1.60 -4.43
C GLU A 22 16.47 0.43 -4.29
N PHE A 23 15.99 0.18 -3.08
CA PHE A 23 14.96 -0.83 -2.82
C PHE A 23 13.67 -0.55 -3.62
N LEU A 24 13.15 0.69 -3.57
CA LEU A 24 11.95 1.07 -4.32
C LEU A 24 12.15 0.89 -5.82
N HIS A 25 13.34 1.21 -6.33
CA HIS A 25 13.69 0.98 -7.73
C HIS A 25 13.58 -0.50 -8.11
N ASN A 26 14.15 -1.39 -7.30
CA ASN A 26 14.07 -2.83 -7.51
C ASN A 26 12.62 -3.35 -7.49
N VAL A 27 11.79 -2.86 -6.57
CA VAL A 27 10.36 -3.21 -6.53
C VAL A 27 9.64 -2.77 -7.81
N PHE A 28 9.93 -1.58 -8.33
CA PHE A 28 9.35 -1.12 -9.60
C PHE A 28 9.77 -1.97 -10.79
N GLU A 29 11.02 -2.42 -10.83
CA GLU A 29 11.51 -3.33 -11.87
C GLU A 29 10.80 -4.70 -11.79
N GLU A 30 10.66 -5.27 -10.60
CA GLU A 30 9.97 -6.56 -10.40
C GLU A 30 8.49 -6.48 -10.81
N ILE A 31 7.78 -5.42 -10.40
CA ILE A 31 6.39 -5.18 -10.83
C ILE A 31 6.30 -5.06 -12.35
N SER A 32 7.24 -4.34 -12.97
CA SER A 32 7.29 -4.18 -14.42
C SER A 32 7.53 -5.50 -15.14
N LEU A 33 8.34 -6.38 -14.55
CA LEU A 33 8.62 -7.71 -15.10
C LEU A 33 7.40 -8.63 -15.00
N ILE A 34 6.68 -8.62 -13.88
CA ILE A 34 5.41 -9.35 -13.72
C ILE A 34 4.39 -8.86 -14.76
N LYS A 35 4.27 -7.54 -14.91
CA LYS A 35 3.37 -6.92 -15.89
C LYS A 35 3.71 -7.37 -17.32
N LYS A 36 4.99 -7.27 -17.71
CA LYS A 36 5.45 -7.67 -19.04
C LYS A 36 5.16 -9.15 -19.31
N LYS A 37 5.34 -10.02 -18.32
CA LYS A 37 4.99 -11.44 -18.45
C LYS A 37 3.49 -11.65 -18.61
N GLY A 38 2.65 -10.88 -17.92
CA GLY A 38 1.20 -10.88 -18.13
C GLY A 38 0.78 -10.43 -19.52
N GLU A 39 1.42 -9.39 -20.05
CA GLU A 39 1.18 -8.91 -21.41
C GLU A 39 1.57 -9.99 -22.45
N LEU A 40 2.76 -10.59 -22.31
CA LEU A 40 3.22 -11.68 -23.18
C LEU A 40 2.31 -12.90 -23.12
N TRP A 41 1.86 -13.28 -21.91
CA TRP A 41 0.92 -14.39 -21.75
C TRP A 41 -0.40 -14.16 -22.52
N ILE A 42 -0.90 -12.92 -22.52
CA ILE A 42 -2.11 -12.53 -23.27
C ILE A 42 -1.86 -12.47 -24.77
N GLU A 43 -0.74 -11.87 -25.20
CA GLU A 43 -0.45 -11.61 -26.61
C GLU A 43 0.03 -12.84 -27.37
N GLU A 44 0.90 -13.65 -26.76
CA GLU A 44 1.59 -14.76 -27.42
C GLU A 44 0.90 -16.11 -27.19
N ASN A 45 -0.20 -16.13 -26.42
CA ASN A 45 -0.90 -17.35 -26.06
C ASN A 45 0.09 -18.38 -25.48
N GLU A 46 1.01 -17.90 -24.63
CA GLU A 46 2.04 -18.73 -23.99
C GLU A 46 1.38 -19.99 -23.43
N THR A 47 2.07 -21.12 -23.54
CA THR A 47 1.56 -22.44 -23.12
C THR A 47 1.18 -22.54 -21.64
N SER A 48 1.50 -21.51 -20.85
CA SER A 48 1.12 -21.43 -19.46
C SER A 48 -0.39 -21.31 -19.27
N THR A 49 -0.93 -22.11 -18.37
CA THR A 49 -2.35 -22.05 -18.05
C THR A 49 -2.67 -20.79 -17.24
N PHE A 50 -3.95 -20.38 -17.25
CA PHE A 50 -4.41 -19.28 -16.38
C PHE A 50 -4.06 -19.52 -14.91
N THR A 51 -4.13 -20.78 -14.45
CA THR A 51 -3.77 -21.16 -13.08
C THR A 51 -2.30 -20.91 -12.79
N GLU A 52 -1.40 -21.33 -13.69
CA GLU A 52 0.05 -21.08 -13.56
C GLU A 52 0.37 -19.59 -13.54
N MET A 53 -0.25 -18.80 -14.41
CA MET A 53 0.00 -17.36 -14.45
C MET A 53 -0.54 -16.66 -13.20
N LYS A 54 -1.72 -17.08 -12.70
CA LYS A 54 -2.28 -16.59 -11.44
C LYS A 54 -1.37 -16.92 -10.26
N GLU A 55 -0.86 -18.14 -10.21
CA GLU A 55 0.04 -18.61 -9.14
C GLU A 55 1.36 -17.83 -9.16
N TYR A 56 1.95 -17.65 -10.35
CA TYR A 56 3.13 -16.80 -10.56
C TYR A 56 2.94 -15.36 -10.07
N ILE A 57 1.83 -14.70 -10.47
CA ILE A 57 1.54 -13.32 -10.03
C ILE A 57 1.39 -13.27 -8.51
N THR A 58 0.69 -14.24 -7.94
CA THR A 58 0.44 -14.31 -6.49
C THR A 58 1.75 -14.50 -5.72
N GLU A 59 2.58 -15.45 -6.15
CA GLU A 59 3.90 -15.73 -5.58
C GLU A 59 4.80 -14.49 -5.62
N LYS A 60 4.97 -13.89 -6.81
CA LYS A 60 5.84 -12.72 -6.98
C LYS A 60 5.34 -11.50 -6.21
N THR A 61 4.02 -11.27 -6.19
CA THR A 61 3.45 -10.19 -5.38
C THR A 61 3.70 -10.41 -3.89
N SER A 62 3.60 -11.65 -3.41
CA SER A 62 3.89 -11.99 -2.00
C SER A 62 5.36 -11.79 -1.66
N GLU A 63 6.27 -12.18 -2.56
CA GLU A 63 7.72 -11.96 -2.38
C GLU A 63 8.04 -10.48 -2.24
N ILE A 64 7.55 -9.65 -3.17
CA ILE A 64 7.70 -8.19 -3.14
C ILE A 64 7.16 -7.61 -1.81
N LEU A 65 5.97 -8.05 -1.40
CA LEU A 65 5.33 -7.54 -0.19
C LEU A 65 6.13 -7.92 1.07
N GLN A 66 6.59 -9.17 1.17
CA GLN A 66 7.42 -9.62 2.29
C GLN A 66 8.74 -8.86 2.33
N HIS A 67 9.39 -8.67 1.19
CA HIS A 67 10.64 -7.93 1.09
C HIS A 67 10.44 -6.46 1.52
N THR A 68 9.34 -5.83 1.11
CA THR A 68 8.96 -4.47 1.53
C THR A 68 8.72 -4.37 3.03
N ILE A 69 8.01 -5.34 3.61
CA ILE A 69 7.78 -5.39 5.06
C ILE A 69 9.11 -5.54 5.80
N SER A 70 9.99 -6.42 5.32
CA SER A 70 11.31 -6.66 5.94
C SER A 70 12.16 -5.38 5.98
N VAL A 71 12.25 -4.66 4.86
CA VAL A 71 13.00 -3.39 4.77
C VAL A 71 12.37 -2.29 5.64
N ALA A 72 11.04 -2.19 5.64
CA ALA A 72 10.35 -1.24 6.50
C ALA A 72 10.56 -1.54 7.99
N SER A 73 10.55 -2.80 8.39
CA SER A 73 10.82 -3.23 9.77
C SER A 73 12.24 -2.91 10.21
N THR A 74 13.25 -3.17 9.37
CA THR A 74 14.65 -2.82 9.68
C THR A 74 14.83 -1.31 9.81
N PHE A 75 14.16 -0.53 8.96
CA PHE A 75 14.18 0.93 9.08
C PHE A 75 13.56 1.43 10.39
N ILE A 76 12.44 0.83 10.81
CA ILE A 76 11.78 1.18 12.08
C ILE A 76 12.65 0.81 13.28
N GLU A 77 13.27 -0.36 13.29
CA GLU A 77 14.19 -0.80 14.35
C GLU A 77 15.38 0.17 14.50
N ASN A 78 16.01 0.55 13.39
CA ASN A 78 17.13 1.50 13.40
C ASN A 78 16.71 2.90 13.90
N LEU A 79 15.46 3.32 13.66
CA LEU A 79 14.92 4.61 14.12
C LEU A 79 14.62 4.61 15.63
N VAL A 80 14.28 3.45 16.19
CA VAL A 80 13.99 3.30 17.63
C VAL A 80 15.28 3.27 18.44
N ASP A 81 16.35 2.65 17.92
CA ASP A 81 17.66 2.58 18.59
C ASP A 81 18.45 3.90 18.58
N THR A 82 18.08 4.87 17.73
CA THR A 82 18.71 6.20 17.66
C THR A 82 18.03 7.29 18.51
N ALA A 83 16.96 6.98 19.24
CA ALA A 83 16.30 7.96 20.11
C ALA A 83 17.14 8.25 21.37
N PRO A 84 17.64 9.49 21.58
CA PRO A 84 18.42 9.79 22.77
C PRO A 84 17.51 9.75 23.99
N VAL A 85 17.79 8.81 24.91
CA VAL A 85 17.25 8.78 26.27
C VAL A 85 17.62 10.11 26.95
N SER A 86 16.68 11.05 26.94
CA SER A 86 16.74 12.30 27.67
C SER A 86 16.95 11.98 29.15
N LYS A 87 18.19 12.15 29.63
CA LYS A 87 18.54 12.07 31.05
C LYS A 87 17.70 13.08 31.83
N GLN A 88 16.89 12.58 32.75
CA GLN A 88 16.39 13.34 33.90
C GLN A 88 17.56 14.08 34.56
N VAL A 89 17.43 15.40 34.68
CA VAL A 89 18.21 16.20 35.62
C VAL A 89 17.23 16.81 36.61
N ASP A 90 17.23 16.22 37.79
CA ASP A 90 16.72 16.83 39.01
C ASP A 90 17.54 18.11 39.31
N LYS A 91 16.85 19.25 39.49
CA LYS A 91 17.17 20.31 40.48
C LYS A 91 16.18 21.47 40.40
N ASP A 92 15.22 21.42 41.31
CA ASP A 92 14.83 22.44 42.30
C ASP A 92 14.87 23.95 41.95
N GLY A 93 13.71 24.60 42.18
CA GLY A 93 13.60 25.95 42.74
C GLY A 93 13.68 27.17 41.80
N GLY A 94 12.52 27.76 41.43
CA GLY A 94 12.48 29.14 40.94
C GLY A 94 11.19 29.56 40.23
N VAL A 95 10.22 30.09 40.98
CA VAL A 95 8.99 30.73 40.49
C VAL A 95 9.29 32.02 39.74
N VAL A 96 8.98 32.11 38.43
CA VAL A 96 8.75 33.39 37.73
C VAL A 96 7.63 33.24 36.68
N LYS A 97 6.74 34.23 36.68
CA LYS A 97 5.45 34.45 35.99
C LYS A 97 5.26 33.94 34.54
N PRO A 98 3.99 33.65 34.14
CA PRO A 98 3.63 33.34 32.76
C PRO A 98 3.61 34.63 31.92
N GLY A 99 4.63 34.80 31.10
CA GLY A 99 4.68 35.81 30.03
C GLY A 99 4.31 35.16 28.71
N VAL A 100 3.14 35.53 28.19
CA VAL A 100 2.62 35.17 26.87
C VAL A 100 3.66 35.46 25.77
N CYS A 101 3.95 34.47 24.93
CA CYS A 101 4.49 34.65 23.58
C CYS A 101 3.81 33.67 22.62
N PRO A 102 3.58 34.08 21.36
CA PRO A 102 2.51 33.54 20.52
C PRO A 102 2.87 32.17 19.94
N GLU A 103 1.90 31.29 20.06
CA GLU A 103 1.79 29.98 19.45
C GLU A 103 1.42 30.15 17.96
N GLU A 104 2.38 30.49 17.12
CA GLU A 104 2.19 30.50 15.66
C GLU A 104 3.42 29.89 14.99
N ASN A 105 3.33 28.58 14.73
CA ASN A 105 3.91 27.87 13.59
C ASN A 105 3.82 26.34 13.83
N GLN A 106 2.62 25.82 14.06
CA GLN A 106 2.36 24.40 13.78
C GLN A 106 2.12 24.24 12.29
N THR A 107 3.27 24.08 11.63
CA THR A 107 3.54 23.73 10.24
C THR A 107 2.45 22.87 9.58
N SER A 108 1.92 23.41 8.47
CA SER A 108 1.14 22.76 7.41
C SER A 108 1.44 21.27 7.14
N GLU A 109 2.69 20.83 7.33
CA GLU A 109 3.13 19.44 7.15
C GLU A 109 2.46 18.43 8.09
N LYS A 110 2.20 18.79 9.36
CA LYS A 110 1.53 17.88 10.32
C LYS A 110 0.06 17.61 9.94
N ILE A 111 -0.60 18.58 9.31
CA ILE A 111 -2.00 18.47 8.88
C ILE A 111 -2.10 17.53 7.68
N ASN A 112 -1.12 17.57 6.76
CA ASN A 112 -1.11 16.71 5.57
C ASN A 112 -0.79 15.24 5.89
N VAL A 113 0.17 14.98 6.78
CA VAL A 113 0.50 13.60 7.19
C VAL A 113 -0.68 12.91 7.87
N ASN A 114 -1.41 13.62 8.74
CA ASN A 114 -2.60 13.08 9.40
C ASN A 114 -3.73 12.76 8.39
N LYS A 115 -3.90 13.59 7.36
CA LYS A 115 -4.89 13.36 6.30
C LYS A 115 -4.54 12.13 5.45
N ILE A 116 -3.27 11.96 5.11
CA ILE A 116 -2.78 10.79 4.38
C ILE A 116 -2.96 9.52 5.24
N ASN A 117 -2.63 9.58 6.52
CA ASN A 117 -2.76 8.43 7.41
C ASN A 117 -4.22 8.00 7.62
N TYR A 118 -5.14 8.97 7.72
CA TYR A 118 -6.58 8.71 7.75
C TYR A 118 -7.07 8.03 6.46
N LEU A 119 -6.66 8.53 5.29
CA LEU A 119 -7.02 7.94 4.00
C LEU A 119 -6.46 6.52 3.87
N PHE A 120 -5.21 6.31 4.24
CA PHE A 120 -4.57 4.99 4.24
C PHE A 120 -5.33 4.00 5.15
N THR A 121 -5.63 4.40 6.38
CA THR A 121 -6.36 3.55 7.34
C THR A 121 -7.77 3.19 6.82
N SER A 122 -8.47 4.17 6.26
CA SER A 122 -9.80 3.98 5.66
C SER A 122 -9.76 2.97 4.51
N GLN A 123 -8.78 3.10 3.60
CA GLN A 123 -8.63 2.21 2.45
C GLN A 123 -8.14 0.81 2.85
N SER A 124 -7.21 0.72 3.82
CA SER A 124 -6.77 -0.56 4.39
C SER A 124 -7.96 -1.34 4.97
N THR A 125 -8.89 -0.64 5.63
CA THR A 125 -10.11 -1.26 6.16
C THR A 125 -11.03 -1.76 5.04
N LYS A 126 -11.18 -1.01 3.93
CA LYS A 126 -11.96 -1.47 2.77
C LYS A 126 -11.32 -2.69 2.10
N LEU A 127 -10.00 -2.68 1.94
CA LEU A 127 -9.25 -3.80 1.37
C LEU A 127 -9.44 -5.08 2.20
N LYS A 128 -9.35 -4.97 3.54
CA LYS A 128 -9.63 -6.10 4.44
C LYS A 128 -11.06 -6.64 4.28
N LYS A 129 -12.06 -5.75 4.11
CA LYS A 129 -13.45 -6.18 3.85
C LYS A 129 -13.59 -6.90 2.51
N LEU A 130 -12.87 -6.48 1.48
CA LEU A 130 -12.86 -7.16 0.18
C LEU A 130 -12.20 -8.53 0.27
N GLN A 131 -11.04 -8.62 0.94
CA GLN A 131 -10.39 -9.91 1.19
C GLN A 131 -11.33 -10.87 1.93
N GLN A 132 -12.04 -10.38 2.94
CA GLN A 132 -13.04 -11.18 3.66
C GLN A 132 -14.17 -11.66 2.74
N LYS A 133 -14.73 -10.78 1.90
CA LYS A 133 -15.76 -11.17 0.91
C LYS A 133 -15.26 -12.20 -0.10
N VAL A 134 -13.99 -12.12 -0.52
CA VAL A 134 -13.39 -13.10 -1.43
C VAL A 134 -13.32 -14.47 -0.76
N ILE A 135 -12.87 -14.53 0.50
CA ILE A 135 -12.81 -15.78 1.27
C ILE A 135 -14.22 -16.39 1.44
N GLU A 136 -15.21 -15.55 1.77
CA GLU A 136 -16.61 -15.98 1.90
C GLU A 136 -17.14 -16.55 0.58
N GLN A 137 -16.91 -15.86 -0.55
CA GLN A 137 -17.35 -16.33 -1.86
C GLN A 137 -16.65 -17.63 -2.26
N GLN A 138 -15.37 -17.79 -1.93
CA GLN A 138 -14.60 -18.99 -2.19
C GLN A 138 -15.14 -20.19 -1.38
N THR A 139 -15.51 -19.95 -0.12
CA THR A 139 -16.16 -20.96 0.74
C THR A 139 -17.52 -21.38 0.18
N ILE A 140 -18.32 -20.44 -0.31
CA ILE A 140 -19.62 -20.73 -0.95
C ILE A 140 -19.42 -21.58 -2.21
N ASN A 141 -18.44 -21.24 -3.05
CA ASN A 141 -18.14 -21.99 -4.26
C ASN A 141 -17.69 -23.43 -3.95
N GLU A 142 -16.90 -23.64 -2.91
CA GLU A 142 -16.51 -24.98 -2.45
C GLU A 142 -17.70 -25.80 -1.95
N ASP A 143 -18.61 -25.20 -1.16
CA ASP A 143 -19.82 -25.88 -0.68
C ASP A 143 -20.75 -26.26 -1.85
N LEU A 144 -20.90 -25.37 -2.83
CA LEU A 144 -21.68 -25.63 -4.04
C LEU A 144 -21.04 -26.71 -4.92
N GLY A 145 -19.71 -26.72 -5.07
CA GLY A 145 -18.99 -27.78 -5.76
C GLY A 145 -19.24 -29.15 -5.12
N LYS A 146 -19.14 -29.24 -3.79
CA LYS A 146 -19.45 -30.47 -3.03
C LYS A 146 -20.91 -30.90 -3.22
N LYS A 147 -21.87 -29.97 -3.21
CA LYS A 147 -23.29 -30.26 -3.48
C LYS A 147 -23.52 -30.78 -4.89
N LEU A 148 -22.83 -30.20 -5.88
CA LEU A 148 -22.90 -30.63 -7.27
C LEU A 148 -22.37 -32.05 -7.45
N ASP A 149 -21.20 -32.36 -6.87
CA ASP A 149 -20.63 -33.71 -6.87
C ASP A 149 -21.55 -34.72 -6.19
N THR A 150 -22.16 -34.33 -5.06
CA THR A 150 -23.11 -35.18 -4.34
C THR A 150 -24.39 -35.42 -5.15
N SER A 151 -24.85 -34.42 -5.92
CA SER A 151 -26.04 -34.52 -6.77
C SER A 151 -25.77 -35.27 -8.07
N LEU A 152 -24.54 -35.24 -8.60
CA LEU A 152 -24.11 -36.07 -9.73
C LEU A 152 -24.01 -37.55 -9.32
N HIS A 153 -23.72 -37.83 -8.05
CA HIS A 153 -23.69 -39.19 -7.50
C HIS A 153 -25.05 -39.70 -6.97
N LYS A 154 -26.05 -38.83 -6.82
CA LYS A 154 -27.42 -39.19 -6.43
C LYS A 154 -28.40 -38.93 -7.59
N ASP A 155 -28.74 -40.02 -8.26
CA ASP A 155 -29.80 -40.19 -9.26
C ASP A 155 -29.47 -39.98 -10.75
N GLU A 156 -29.40 -41.11 -11.44
CA GLU A 156 -29.63 -41.29 -12.88
C GLU A 156 -31.12 -41.13 -13.29
N GLN A 157 -32.02 -40.60 -12.43
CA GLN A 157 -33.46 -40.63 -12.76
C GLN A 157 -34.27 -39.32 -12.80
N GLU A 158 -33.90 -38.17 -12.24
CA GLU A 158 -34.77 -36.96 -12.37
C GLU A 158 -34.03 -35.61 -12.25
N THR A 159 -33.19 -35.18 -13.21
CA THR A 159 -32.37 -33.97 -12.93
C THR A 159 -31.88 -33.04 -14.07
N PRO A 160 -32.45 -32.96 -15.30
CA PRO A 160 -31.99 -31.94 -16.26
C PRO A 160 -32.41 -30.50 -15.91
N LEU A 161 -33.59 -30.31 -15.28
CA LEU A 161 -34.15 -28.98 -15.01
C LEU A 161 -33.48 -28.28 -13.82
N GLN A 162 -33.22 -29.00 -12.71
CA GLN A 162 -32.59 -28.42 -11.52
C GLN A 162 -31.12 -28.02 -11.75
N LEU A 163 -30.39 -28.79 -12.57
CA LEU A 163 -29.00 -28.49 -12.93
C LEU A 163 -28.90 -27.17 -13.72
N LYS A 164 -29.86 -26.94 -14.62
CA LYS A 164 -29.90 -25.74 -15.46
C LYS A 164 -30.23 -24.49 -14.63
N ASP A 165 -31.19 -24.59 -13.71
CA ASP A 165 -31.51 -23.49 -12.78
C ASP A 165 -30.34 -23.19 -11.84
N LEU A 166 -29.64 -24.22 -11.36
CA LEU A 166 -28.45 -24.05 -10.53
C LEU A 166 -27.32 -23.35 -11.29
N GLN A 167 -27.06 -23.77 -12.53
CA GLN A 167 -26.05 -23.19 -13.41
C GLN A 167 -26.38 -21.73 -13.77
N GLU A 168 -27.64 -21.42 -14.07
CA GLU A 168 -28.07 -20.06 -14.36
C GLU A 168 -27.91 -19.13 -13.15
N ASN A 169 -28.24 -19.62 -11.95
CA ASN A 169 -28.04 -18.87 -10.72
C ASN A 169 -26.54 -18.62 -10.43
N LEU A 170 -25.70 -19.62 -10.69
CA LEU A 170 -24.25 -19.53 -10.52
C LEU A 170 -23.64 -18.48 -11.46
N ASN A 171 -24.04 -18.49 -12.73
CA ASN A 171 -23.62 -17.47 -13.70
C ASN A 171 -24.08 -16.07 -13.27
N LYS A 172 -25.34 -15.92 -12.81
CA LYS A 172 -25.86 -14.64 -12.30
C LYS A 172 -25.14 -14.12 -11.05
N GLN A 173 -24.66 -15.00 -10.17
CA GLN A 173 -23.85 -14.60 -9.02
C GLN A 173 -22.43 -14.24 -9.44
N LEU A 174 -21.83 -15.01 -10.34
CA LEU A 174 -20.50 -14.77 -10.86
C LEU A 174 -20.42 -13.42 -11.60
N ASP A 175 -21.42 -13.10 -12.41
CA ASP A 175 -21.46 -11.84 -13.14
C ASP A 175 -21.62 -10.64 -12.20
N ARG A 176 -22.48 -10.75 -11.16
CA ARG A 176 -22.58 -9.72 -10.11
C ARG A 176 -21.27 -9.53 -9.35
N PHE A 177 -20.59 -10.62 -9.02
CA PHE A 177 -19.29 -10.54 -8.36
C PHE A 177 -18.25 -9.87 -9.25
N LYS A 178 -18.22 -10.16 -10.56
CA LYS A 178 -17.34 -9.47 -11.51
C LYS A 178 -17.63 -7.97 -11.58
N GLU A 179 -18.90 -7.57 -11.64
CA GLU A 179 -19.28 -6.16 -11.62
C GLU A 179 -18.80 -5.45 -10.36
N ASP A 180 -19.02 -6.07 -9.19
CA ASP A 180 -18.58 -5.53 -7.90
C ASP A 180 -17.05 -5.36 -7.85
N VAL A 181 -16.30 -6.39 -8.28
CA VAL A 181 -14.83 -6.36 -8.30
C VAL A 181 -14.32 -5.29 -9.27
N MET A 182 -14.90 -5.19 -10.47
CA MET A 182 -14.50 -4.20 -11.47
C MET A 182 -14.79 -2.77 -11.00
N SER A 183 -15.95 -2.54 -10.36
CA SER A 183 -16.33 -1.24 -9.80
C SER A 183 -15.38 -0.81 -8.67
N GLU A 184 -15.02 -1.74 -7.80
CA GLU A 184 -14.13 -1.45 -6.68
C GLU A 184 -12.68 -1.27 -7.14
N LEU A 185 -12.22 -2.07 -8.12
CA LEU A 185 -10.91 -1.90 -8.75
C LEU A 185 -10.80 -0.55 -9.47
N HIS A 186 -11.85 -0.14 -10.17
CA HIS A 186 -11.92 1.17 -10.80
C HIS A 186 -11.85 2.30 -9.74
N SER A 187 -12.59 2.15 -8.64
CA SER A 187 -12.56 3.10 -7.51
C SER A 187 -11.17 3.19 -6.88
N ALA A 188 -10.48 2.05 -6.71
CA ALA A 188 -9.10 2.01 -6.23
C ALA A 188 -8.13 2.67 -7.22
N GLY A 189 -8.30 2.45 -8.53
CA GLY A 189 -7.50 3.10 -9.57
C GLY A 189 -7.65 4.62 -9.58
N ILE A 190 -8.88 5.13 -9.46
CA ILE A 190 -9.14 6.57 -9.30
C ILE A 190 -8.43 7.10 -8.04
N PHE A 191 -8.53 6.38 -6.93
CA PHE A 191 -7.89 6.78 -5.68
C PHE A 191 -6.36 6.84 -5.78
N ILE A 192 -5.73 5.84 -6.40
CA ILE A 192 -4.28 5.82 -6.63
C ILE A 192 -3.87 7.01 -7.50
N THR A 193 -4.60 7.27 -8.58
CA THR A 193 -4.36 8.42 -9.45
C THR A 193 -4.47 9.74 -8.68
N HIS A 194 -5.46 9.84 -7.78
CA HIS A 194 -5.64 11.01 -6.92
C HIS A 194 -4.45 11.20 -5.96
N LEU A 195 -3.98 10.12 -5.32
CA LEU A 195 -2.80 10.18 -4.45
C LEU A 195 -1.54 10.57 -5.21
N GLN A 196 -1.30 9.98 -6.39
CA GLN A 196 -0.18 10.35 -7.25
C GLN A 196 -0.21 11.83 -7.61
N THR A 197 -1.38 12.33 -8.01
CA THR A 197 -1.57 13.76 -8.33
C THR A 197 -1.28 14.65 -7.11
N GLN A 198 -1.74 14.27 -5.92
CA GLN A 198 -1.45 15.04 -4.69
C GLN A 198 0.03 15.02 -4.34
N TRP A 199 0.68 13.87 -4.48
CA TRP A 199 2.11 13.72 -4.25
C TRP A 199 2.94 14.58 -5.20
N GLU A 200 2.66 14.52 -6.50
CA GLU A 200 3.33 15.33 -7.52
C GLU A 200 3.13 16.83 -7.29
N THR A 201 1.92 17.24 -6.87
CA THR A 201 1.62 18.64 -6.55
C THR A 201 2.44 19.10 -5.36
N TRP A 202 2.46 18.31 -4.28
CA TRP A 202 3.26 18.61 -3.10
C TRP A 202 4.76 18.67 -3.42
N LEU A 203 5.25 17.74 -4.26
CA LEU A 203 6.65 17.72 -4.68
C LEU A 203 7.03 18.98 -5.47
N LYS A 204 6.12 19.47 -6.34
CA LYS A 204 6.29 20.74 -7.06
C LYS A 204 6.30 21.94 -6.10
N GLU A 205 5.39 22.00 -5.15
CA GLU A 205 5.35 23.06 -4.14
C GLU A 205 6.64 23.11 -3.31
N GLN A 206 7.17 21.95 -2.92
CA GLN A 206 8.44 21.87 -2.18
C GLN A 206 9.63 22.36 -3.00
N LYS A 207 9.70 22.04 -4.30
CA LYS A 207 10.75 22.57 -5.20
C LYS A 207 10.64 24.08 -5.33
N SER A 208 9.45 24.61 -5.60
CA SER A 208 9.22 26.06 -5.71
C SER A 208 9.56 26.81 -4.41
N ASN A 209 9.22 26.26 -3.25
CA ASN A 209 9.56 26.87 -1.96
C ASN A 209 11.07 26.88 -1.71
N LYS A 210 11.81 25.84 -2.12
CA LYS A 210 13.28 25.84 -2.04
C LYS A 210 13.91 26.91 -2.94
N GLU A 211 13.42 27.07 -4.16
CA GLU A 211 13.89 28.10 -5.09
C GLU A 211 13.61 29.52 -4.57
N ILE A 212 12.41 29.76 -4.02
CA ILE A 212 12.05 31.05 -3.41
C ILE A 212 12.96 31.36 -2.20
N ASN A 213 13.21 30.36 -1.34
CA ASN A 213 14.10 30.54 -0.18
C ASN A 213 15.56 30.81 -0.59
N LEU A 214 16.07 30.15 -1.65
CA LEU A 214 17.41 30.42 -2.19
C LEU A 214 17.53 31.84 -2.73
N LEU A 215 16.52 32.30 -3.49
CA LEU A 215 16.46 33.67 -4.00
C LEU A 215 16.39 34.72 -2.89
N GLN A 216 15.66 34.46 -1.80
CA GLN A 216 15.58 35.38 -0.65
C GLN A 216 16.88 35.44 0.16
N LEU A 217 17.69 34.38 0.14
CA LEU A 217 19.00 34.33 0.80
C LEU A 217 20.14 34.91 -0.06
N GLY A 218 19.85 35.39 -1.27
CA GLY A 218 20.86 35.93 -2.18
C GLY A 218 21.84 34.88 -2.74
N LEU A 219 21.51 33.59 -2.55
CA LEU A 219 22.26 32.47 -3.11
C LEU A 219 21.71 32.21 -4.51
N LYS A 220 22.54 32.37 -5.54
CA LYS A 220 22.17 31.96 -6.90
C LYS A 220 21.94 30.44 -6.91
N PRO A 221 20.89 29.95 -7.58
CA PRO A 221 20.60 28.52 -7.69
C PRO A 221 21.75 27.74 -8.33
#